data_AF-A0A968F902-F1
#
_entry.id   AF-A0A968F902-F1
#
_cell.length_a   1.000
_cell.length_b   1.000
_cell.length_c   1.000
_cell.angle_alpha   90.00
_cell.angle_beta   90.00
_cell.angle_gamma   90.00
#
_symmetry.space_group_name_H-M   'P 1'
#
loop_
_entity.id
_entity.type
_entity.pdbx_description
1 polymer ?
#
loop_
_entity_poly.entity_id
_entity_poly.type
_entity_poly.pdbx_seq_one_letter_code
_entity_poly.pdbx_strand_id
1 'polypeptide(L)'
;MLETIAESGSNDTINIMIGVRGGISAKELSDYLDSTCNTLAERRRKGVKLLLEIAEETQVSVMETLRKWESEDKAANIECRWLTNSISVDLQPDKIEQIARHNDAERIFQYPKPRIMERDDFYSPGSIELSKNCGVEENLKYIGADSAWKMGYAGKGRVICSFDDADGMHPALYDNWKGHDGDSAAAWFSTDPD
;
A
#
# COMPACT_ATOMS: atom_id res chain seq x y z
N MET A 1 -6.85 13.45 -14.75
CA MET A 1 -5.76 13.23 -15.73
C MET A 1 -5.75 14.25 -16.86
N LEU A 2 -6.74 14.31 -17.77
CA LEU A 2 -6.71 15.28 -18.88
C LEU A 2 -6.71 16.74 -18.38
N GLU A 3 -7.53 17.05 -17.37
CA GLU A 3 -7.52 18.37 -16.71
C GLU A 3 -6.16 18.69 -16.09
N THR A 4 -5.58 17.76 -15.32
CA THR A 4 -4.24 17.94 -14.73
C THR A 4 -3.17 18.15 -15.78
N ILE A 5 -3.21 17.43 -16.90
CA ILE A 5 -2.28 17.62 -18.03
C ILE A 5 -2.46 19.03 -18.63
N ALA A 6 -3.69 19.50 -18.80
CA ALA A 6 -3.98 20.82 -19.36
C ALA A 6 -3.57 21.98 -18.44
N GLU A 7 -3.59 21.76 -17.12
CA GLU A 7 -3.20 22.74 -16.10
C GLU A 7 -1.70 22.74 -15.78
N SER A 8 -0.97 21.69 -16.15
CA SER A 8 0.47 21.54 -15.85
C SER A 8 1.34 22.25 -16.89
N GLY A 9 2.42 22.89 -16.42
CA GLY A 9 3.48 23.41 -17.28
C GLY A 9 4.24 22.29 -18.00
N SER A 10 4.95 22.64 -19.07
CA SER A 10 5.68 21.65 -19.90
C SER A 10 6.76 20.90 -19.13
N ASN A 11 7.33 21.53 -18.08
CA ASN A 11 8.40 20.95 -17.28
C ASN A 11 7.88 20.40 -15.94
N ASP A 12 6.60 20.54 -15.64
CA ASP A 12 6.00 19.96 -14.44
C ASP A 12 5.94 18.44 -14.61
N THR A 13 5.98 17.70 -13.50
CA THR A 13 5.79 16.25 -13.51
C THR A 13 4.50 15.87 -12.82
N ILE A 14 3.78 14.91 -13.40
CA ILE A 14 2.56 14.35 -12.84
C ILE A 14 2.87 12.91 -12.43
N ASN A 15 2.58 12.60 -11.16
CA ASN A 15 2.68 11.24 -10.65
C ASN A 15 1.56 10.38 -11.24
N ILE A 16 1.95 9.34 -11.95
CA ILE A 16 1.04 8.40 -12.62
C ILE A 16 1.39 6.96 -12.28
N MET A 17 0.42 6.08 -12.50
CA MET A 17 0.60 4.64 -12.51
C MET A 17 0.27 4.10 -13.91
N ILE A 18 1.20 3.36 -14.48
CA ILE A 18 1.07 2.68 -15.77
C ILE A 18 0.78 1.21 -15.49
N GLY A 19 -0.42 0.73 -15.82
CA GLY A 19 -0.70 -0.71 -15.85
C GLY A 19 -0.13 -1.33 -17.11
N VAL A 20 0.60 -2.44 -16.96
CA VAL A 20 1.33 -3.10 -18.05
C VAL A 20 0.61 -4.37 -18.49
N ARG A 21 0.52 -4.58 -19.80
CA ARG A 21 -0.10 -5.78 -20.40
C ARG A 21 0.66 -7.05 -20.00
N GLY A 22 -0.03 -8.19 -20.01
CA GLY A 22 0.56 -9.49 -19.69
C GLY A 22 0.52 -9.85 -18.20
N GLY A 23 -0.17 -9.06 -17.38
CA GLY A 23 -0.47 -9.44 -15.99
C GLY A 23 -1.42 -10.64 -15.88
N ILE A 24 -1.52 -11.21 -14.68
CA ILE A 24 -2.46 -12.27 -14.34
C ILE A 24 -3.62 -11.71 -13.51
N SER A 25 -4.86 -12.12 -13.78
CA SER A 25 -5.99 -11.69 -12.95
C SER A 25 -5.97 -12.36 -11.58
N ALA A 26 -6.59 -11.73 -10.58
CA ALA A 26 -6.69 -12.30 -9.23
C ALA A 26 -7.39 -13.68 -9.23
N LYS A 27 -8.38 -13.87 -10.11
CA LYS A 27 -9.09 -15.15 -10.23
C LYS A 27 -8.18 -16.24 -10.82
N GLU A 28 -7.52 -15.96 -11.94
CA GLU A 28 -6.60 -16.92 -12.58
C GLU A 28 -5.45 -17.29 -11.64
N LEU A 29 -4.87 -16.31 -10.94
CA LEU A 29 -3.86 -16.57 -9.93
C LEU A 29 -4.40 -17.48 -8.82
N SER A 30 -5.62 -17.22 -8.32
CA SER A 30 -6.20 -18.05 -7.27
C SER A 30 -6.42 -19.48 -7.74
N ASP A 31 -7.06 -19.67 -8.90
CA ASP A 31 -7.34 -20.98 -9.48
C ASP A 31 -6.05 -21.78 -9.71
N TYR A 32 -5.00 -21.13 -10.24
CA TYR A 32 -3.68 -21.74 -10.42
C TYR A 32 -3.05 -22.18 -9.10
N LEU A 33 -3.10 -21.31 -8.09
CA LEU A 33 -2.51 -21.61 -6.79
C LEU A 33 -3.30 -22.70 -6.03
N ASP A 34 -4.63 -22.70 -6.13
CA ASP A 34 -5.49 -23.71 -5.49
C ASP A 34 -5.32 -25.09 -6.13
N SER A 35 -5.10 -25.14 -7.44
CA SER A 35 -4.87 -26.41 -8.15
C SER A 35 -3.45 -26.97 -8.00
N THR A 36 -2.50 -26.18 -7.49
CA THR A 36 -1.07 -26.57 -7.49
C THR A 36 -0.37 -26.51 -6.14
N CYS A 37 -1.04 -26.03 -5.08
CA CYS A 37 -0.47 -25.92 -3.74
C CYS A 37 -1.35 -26.65 -2.73
N ASN A 38 -0.73 -27.30 -1.74
CA ASN A 38 -1.47 -28.02 -0.70
C ASN A 38 -1.45 -27.30 0.66
N THR A 39 -0.65 -26.24 0.80
CA THR A 39 -0.52 -25.47 2.05
C THR A 39 -0.53 -23.97 1.79
N LEU A 40 -0.93 -23.18 2.78
CA LEU A 40 -0.92 -21.72 2.71
C LEU A 40 0.49 -21.14 2.53
N ALA A 41 1.50 -21.76 3.14
CA ALA A 41 2.89 -21.32 3.04
C ALA A 41 3.42 -21.51 1.60
N GLU A 42 3.14 -22.67 1.00
CA GLU A 42 3.47 -22.95 -0.40
C GLU A 42 2.74 -21.98 -1.35
N ARG A 43 1.43 -21.80 -1.14
CA ARG A 43 0.59 -20.86 -1.90
C ARG A 43 1.17 -19.45 -1.88
N ARG A 44 1.55 -18.94 -0.71
CA ARG A 44 2.19 -17.62 -0.56
C ARG A 44 3.49 -17.55 -1.35
N ARG A 45 4.42 -18.48 -1.11
CA ARG A 45 5.74 -18.48 -1.76
C ARG A 45 5.62 -18.54 -3.28
N LYS A 46 4.75 -19.41 -3.78
CA LYS A 46 4.54 -19.62 -5.22
C LYS A 46 3.84 -18.42 -5.87
N GLY A 47 2.83 -17.84 -5.21
CA GLY A 47 2.15 -16.65 -5.69
C GLY A 47 3.06 -15.43 -5.78
N VAL A 48 3.86 -15.17 -4.73
CA VAL A 48 4.83 -14.07 -4.75
C VAL A 48 5.85 -14.27 -5.86
N LYS A 49 6.41 -15.48 -5.98
CA LYS A 49 7.38 -15.80 -7.02
C LYS A 49 6.80 -15.55 -8.43
N LEU A 50 5.60 -16.07 -8.71
CA LEU A 50 4.96 -15.92 -10.02
C LEU A 50 4.68 -14.46 -10.37
N LEU A 51 4.20 -13.66 -9.41
CA LEU A 51 3.94 -12.24 -9.66
C LEU A 51 5.22 -11.43 -9.91
N LEU A 52 6.32 -11.77 -9.22
CA LEU A 52 7.63 -11.18 -9.48
C LEU A 52 8.13 -11.53 -10.89
N GLU A 53 8.06 -12.81 -11.28
CA GLU A 53 8.45 -13.28 -12.62
C GLU A 53 7.63 -12.56 -13.72
N ILE A 54 6.30 -12.47 -13.56
CA ILE A 54 5.44 -11.74 -14.50
C ILE A 54 5.83 -10.27 -14.60
N ALA A 55 6.11 -9.61 -13.48
CA ALA A 55 6.49 -8.21 -13.47
C ALA A 55 7.85 -7.98 -14.17
N GLU A 56 8.85 -8.82 -13.87
CA GLU A 56 10.17 -8.76 -14.51
C GLU A 56 10.09 -8.97 -16.03
N GLU A 57 9.28 -9.92 -16.48
CA GLU A 57 9.13 -10.24 -17.90
C GLU A 57 8.33 -9.17 -18.66
N THR A 58 7.22 -8.69 -18.09
CA THR A 58 6.28 -7.83 -18.82
C THR A 58 6.60 -6.34 -18.73
N GLN A 59 7.24 -5.88 -17.66
CA GLN A 59 7.50 -4.46 -17.45
C GLN A 59 8.74 -3.95 -18.19
N VAL A 60 9.60 -4.85 -18.68
CA VAL A 60 10.92 -4.51 -19.23
C VAL A 60 10.87 -3.44 -20.33
N SER A 61 9.98 -3.56 -21.32
CA SER A 61 9.95 -2.64 -22.46
C SER A 61 9.48 -1.23 -22.06
N VAL A 62 8.47 -1.16 -21.18
CA VAL A 62 8.01 0.12 -20.62
C VAL A 62 9.13 0.74 -19.78
N MET A 63 9.80 -0.05 -18.94
CA MET A 63 10.92 0.39 -18.11
C MET A 63 12.08 0.94 -18.93
N GLU A 64 12.48 0.30 -20.03
CA GLU A 64 13.51 0.81 -20.94
C GLU A 64 13.17 2.20 -21.48
N THR A 65 11.91 2.41 -21.87
CA THR A 65 11.41 3.71 -22.32
C THR A 65 11.48 4.75 -21.21
N LEU A 66 11.04 4.42 -20.00
CA LEU A 66 11.06 5.33 -18.85
C LEU A 66 12.49 5.68 -18.43
N ARG A 67 13.42 4.72 -18.40
CA ARG A 67 14.84 4.96 -18.07
C ARG A 67 15.52 5.85 -19.09
N LYS A 68 15.15 5.75 -20.36
CA LYS A 68 15.62 6.70 -21.38
C LYS A 68 15.13 8.11 -21.05
N TRP A 69 13.86 8.30 -20.73
CA TRP A 69 13.33 9.62 -20.38
C TRP A 69 13.86 10.16 -19.05
N GLU A 70 14.21 9.29 -18.10
CA GLU A 70 14.89 9.66 -16.86
C GLU A 70 16.26 10.27 -17.16
N SER A 71 17.04 9.69 -18.09
CA SER A 71 18.32 10.28 -18.53
C SER A 71 18.20 11.62 -19.28
N GLU A 72 16.97 11.98 -19.69
CA GLU A 72 16.64 13.24 -20.36
C GLU A 72 15.95 14.24 -19.41
N ASP A 73 15.89 13.95 -18.10
CA ASP A 73 15.19 14.73 -17.07
C ASP A 73 13.67 14.90 -17.33
N LYS A 74 13.03 13.90 -17.96
CA LYS A 74 11.59 13.89 -18.28
C LYS A 74 10.79 12.86 -17.51
N ALA A 75 11.48 12.00 -16.77
CA ALA A 75 10.91 11.02 -15.86
C ALA A 75 11.69 11.00 -14.54
N ALA A 76 11.01 10.75 -13.43
CA ALA A 76 11.62 10.57 -12.12
C ALA A 76 10.81 9.57 -11.28
N ASN A 77 11.39 9.14 -10.15
CA ASN A 77 10.71 8.28 -9.16
C ASN A 77 10.06 7.02 -9.78
N ILE A 78 10.81 6.35 -10.67
CA ILE A 78 10.34 5.14 -11.36
C ILE A 78 10.39 3.95 -10.40
N GLU A 79 9.23 3.38 -10.10
CA GLU A 79 9.09 2.25 -9.19
C GLU A 79 8.23 1.14 -9.80
N CYS A 80 8.79 -0.07 -9.87
CA CYS A 80 8.08 -1.26 -10.30
C CYS A 80 7.14 -1.75 -9.18
N ARG A 81 5.87 -2.03 -9.53
CA ARG A 81 4.83 -2.55 -8.63
C ARG A 81 4.40 -3.93 -9.13
N TRP A 82 5.07 -4.96 -8.63
CA TRP A 82 4.88 -6.35 -9.08
C TRP A 82 3.49 -6.90 -8.73
N LEU A 83 2.91 -6.50 -7.60
CA LEU A 83 1.62 -7.03 -7.13
C LEU A 83 0.46 -6.73 -8.09
N THR A 84 0.50 -5.58 -8.78
CA THR A 84 -0.54 -5.10 -9.68
C THR A 84 -0.13 -5.09 -11.14
N ASN A 85 1.06 -5.62 -11.45
CA ASN A 85 1.75 -5.48 -12.72
C ASN A 85 1.71 -4.04 -13.28
N SER A 86 2.20 -3.09 -12.50
CA SER A 86 2.22 -1.68 -12.87
C SER A 86 3.54 -1.01 -12.52
N ILE A 87 3.74 0.19 -13.05
CA ILE A 87 4.90 1.04 -12.77
C ILE A 87 4.37 2.39 -12.28
N SER A 88 4.86 2.86 -11.13
CA SER A 88 4.64 4.23 -10.65
C SER A 88 5.77 5.12 -11.16
N VAL A 89 5.46 6.31 -11.66
CA VAL A 89 6.46 7.23 -12.22
C VAL A 89 5.95 8.66 -12.24
N ASP A 90 6.85 9.62 -12.04
CA ASP A 90 6.62 11.03 -12.33
C ASP A 90 7.01 11.33 -13.77
N LEU A 91 6.07 11.81 -14.58
CA LEU A 91 6.29 12.13 -15.99
C LEU A 91 5.87 13.54 -16.37
N GLN A 92 6.60 14.14 -17.31
CA GLN A 92 6.14 15.35 -17.99
C GLN A 92 4.88 15.08 -18.85
N PRO A 93 4.00 16.08 -19.05
CA PRO A 93 2.72 15.89 -19.73
C PRO A 93 2.83 15.26 -21.13
N ASP A 94 3.81 15.68 -21.94
CA ASP A 94 4.01 15.14 -23.30
C ASP A 94 4.42 13.66 -23.29
N LYS A 95 5.10 13.21 -22.22
CA LYS A 95 5.52 11.81 -22.05
C LYS A 95 4.38 10.91 -21.62
N ILE A 96 3.40 11.43 -20.91
CA ILE A 96 2.18 10.69 -20.56
C ILE A 96 1.41 10.33 -21.84
N GLU A 97 1.29 11.25 -22.79
CA GLU A 97 0.66 10.95 -24.08
C GLU A 97 1.46 9.94 -24.91
N GLN A 98 2.79 10.01 -24.85
CA GLN A 98 3.66 9.07 -25.56
C GLN A 98 3.56 7.66 -24.97
N ILE A 99 3.62 7.53 -23.65
CA ILE A 99 3.54 6.23 -22.98
C ILE A 99 2.15 5.60 -23.09
N ALA A 100 1.09 6.41 -23.20
CA ALA A 100 -0.27 5.92 -23.50
C ALA A 100 -0.37 5.18 -24.84
N ARG A 101 0.56 5.44 -25.76
CA ARG A 101 0.63 4.79 -27.08
C ARG A 101 1.63 3.63 -27.10
N HIS A 102 2.31 3.35 -26.00
CA HIS A 102 3.23 2.22 -25.90
C HIS A 102 2.44 0.91 -25.98
N ASN A 103 2.90 -0.05 -26.79
CA ASN A 103 2.15 -1.30 -27.05
C ASN A 103 1.87 -2.09 -25.76
N ASP A 104 2.84 -2.09 -24.84
CA ASP A 104 2.72 -2.80 -23.56
C ASP A 104 2.02 -1.99 -22.46
N ALA A 105 1.69 -0.72 -22.70
CA ALA A 105 0.83 0.04 -21.79
C ALA A 105 -0.62 -0.41 -21.98
N GLU A 106 -1.24 -0.87 -20.89
CA GLU A 106 -2.65 -1.26 -20.88
C GLU A 106 -3.54 -0.09 -20.49
N ARG A 107 -3.15 0.63 -19.44
CA ARG A 107 -3.95 1.67 -18.79
C ARG A 107 -3.04 2.64 -18.06
N ILE A 108 -3.47 3.89 -17.96
CA ILE A 108 -2.75 4.91 -17.19
C ILE A 108 -3.73 5.54 -16.21
N PHE A 109 -3.30 5.67 -14.96
CA PHE A 109 -4.03 6.40 -13.94
C PHE A 109 -3.14 7.50 -13.38
N GLN A 110 -3.77 8.61 -13.03
CA GLN A 110 -3.10 9.60 -12.20
C GLN A 110 -3.11 9.06 -10.78
N TYR A 111 -1.97 9.12 -10.11
CA TYR A 111 -1.92 8.64 -8.74
C TYR A 111 -2.83 9.54 -7.88
N PRO A 112 -3.75 8.95 -7.11
CA PRO A 112 -4.68 9.74 -6.31
C PRO A 112 -3.90 10.51 -5.25
N LYS A 113 -4.22 11.80 -5.08
CA LYS A 113 -3.74 12.57 -3.94
C LYS A 113 -4.65 12.23 -2.75
N PRO A 114 -4.16 11.52 -1.72
CA PRO A 114 -4.98 11.25 -0.55
C PRO A 114 -5.36 12.59 0.10
N ARG A 115 -6.63 12.75 0.45
CA ARG A 115 -7.09 13.88 1.25
C ARG A 115 -7.03 13.45 2.71
N ILE A 116 -6.21 14.12 3.50
CA ILE A 116 -6.24 13.98 4.95
C ILE A 116 -7.57 14.59 5.40
N MET A 117 -8.40 13.80 6.09
CA MET A 117 -9.56 14.33 6.77
C MET A 117 -9.05 15.13 7.97
N GLU A 118 -9.31 16.44 7.97
CA GLU A 118 -9.00 17.27 9.14
C GLU A 118 -9.76 16.71 10.35
N ARG A 119 -9.07 16.59 11.49
CA ARG A 119 -9.74 16.25 12.75
C ARG A 119 -10.68 17.40 13.08
N ASP A 120 -11.96 17.11 13.25
CA ASP A 120 -12.81 18.07 13.92
C ASP A 120 -12.33 18.20 15.37
N ASP A 121 -11.97 19.42 15.79
CA ASP A 121 -11.52 19.75 17.15
C ASP A 121 -12.65 19.62 18.21
N PHE A 122 -13.65 18.77 17.99
CA PHE A 122 -14.79 18.58 18.92
C PHE A 122 -14.38 18.05 20.30
N TYR A 123 -13.14 17.61 20.47
CA TYR A 123 -12.58 17.27 21.76
C TYR A 123 -11.49 18.28 22.15
N SER A 124 -11.90 19.36 22.82
CA SER A 124 -11.01 19.94 23.83
C SER A 124 -10.69 18.81 24.81
N PRO A 125 -9.43 18.58 25.22
CA PRO A 125 -9.12 17.68 26.32
C PRO A 125 -9.63 18.33 27.61
N GLY A 126 -10.96 18.39 27.76
CA GLY A 126 -11.62 18.74 28.99
C GLY A 126 -11.27 17.63 29.96
N SER A 127 -10.33 17.91 30.85
CA SER A 127 -9.93 17.13 32.02
C SER A 127 -10.61 15.76 32.06
N ILE A 128 -10.15 14.84 31.22
CA ILE A 128 -10.43 13.43 31.44
C ILE A 128 -9.69 13.18 32.74
N GLU A 129 -10.40 13.21 33.87
CA GLU A 129 -9.89 12.57 35.06
C GLU A 129 -9.61 11.14 34.60
N LEU A 130 -8.33 10.81 34.47
CA LEU A 130 -7.87 9.44 34.30
C LEU A 130 -8.39 8.70 35.51
N SER A 131 -9.63 8.19 35.39
CA SER A 131 -10.25 7.45 36.45
C SER A 131 -9.29 6.29 36.70
N LYS A 132 -8.87 6.13 37.95
CA LYS A 132 -7.93 5.06 38.36
C LYS A 132 -8.47 3.65 38.08
N ASN A 133 -9.67 3.55 37.51
CA ASN A 133 -10.28 2.32 37.02
C ASN A 133 -10.25 2.29 35.49
N CYS A 134 -9.21 1.66 34.93
CA CYS A 134 -9.22 1.21 33.54
C CYS A 134 -10.29 0.10 33.38
N GLY A 135 -11.50 0.50 32.99
CA GLY A 135 -12.58 -0.42 32.64
C GLY A 135 -12.64 -0.69 31.15
N VAL A 136 -13.48 -1.65 30.73
CA VAL A 136 -13.81 -1.81 29.32
C VAL A 136 -14.66 -0.62 28.88
N GLU A 137 -14.25 0.07 27.83
CA GLU A 137 -14.98 1.20 27.24
C GLU A 137 -16.38 0.78 26.75
N GLU A 138 -17.34 1.70 26.82
CA GLU A 138 -18.76 1.39 26.51
C GLU A 138 -18.97 0.94 25.05
N ASN A 139 -18.21 1.50 24.10
CA ASN A 139 -18.25 1.06 22.71
C ASN A 139 -17.77 -0.39 22.54
N LEU A 140 -16.79 -0.84 23.33
CA LEU A 140 -16.28 -2.21 23.31
C LEU A 140 -17.27 -3.20 23.95
N LYS A 141 -17.98 -2.78 25.00
CA LYS A 141 -19.11 -3.55 25.57
C LYS A 141 -20.27 -3.66 24.58
N TYR A 142 -20.60 -2.57 23.89
CA TYR A 142 -21.71 -2.52 22.94
C TYR A 142 -21.55 -3.54 21.80
N ILE A 143 -20.33 -3.73 21.30
CA ILE A 143 -20.01 -4.75 20.29
C ILE A 143 -19.74 -6.15 20.88
N GLY A 144 -19.83 -6.32 22.19
CA GLY A 144 -19.63 -7.60 22.89
C GLY A 144 -18.18 -8.07 22.98
N ALA A 145 -17.19 -7.18 22.82
CA ALA A 145 -15.78 -7.55 22.89
C ALA A 145 -15.39 -8.11 24.27
N ASP A 146 -15.95 -7.55 25.33
CA ASP A 146 -15.72 -7.98 26.71
C ASP A 146 -16.12 -9.45 26.94
N SER A 147 -17.22 -9.87 26.31
CA SER A 147 -17.77 -11.22 26.40
C SER A 147 -16.89 -12.21 25.64
N ALA A 148 -16.40 -11.83 24.45
CA ALA A 148 -15.43 -12.62 23.70
C ALA A 148 -14.11 -12.80 24.49
N TRP A 149 -13.62 -11.75 25.16
CA TRP A 149 -12.43 -11.83 26.01
C TRP A 149 -12.62 -12.76 27.21
N LYS A 150 -13.78 -12.73 27.87
CA LYS A 150 -14.14 -13.66 28.95
C LYS A 150 -14.15 -15.13 28.48
N MET A 151 -14.42 -15.37 27.20
CA MET A 151 -14.35 -16.70 26.57
C MET A 151 -12.92 -17.08 26.11
N GLY A 152 -11.93 -16.19 26.29
CA GLY A 152 -10.53 -16.41 25.90
C GLY A 152 -10.17 -15.92 24.49
N TYR A 153 -11.10 -15.29 23.77
CA TYR A 153 -10.86 -14.80 22.41
C TYR A 153 -10.31 -13.37 22.42
N ALA A 154 -9.02 -13.22 22.75
CA ALA A 154 -8.35 -11.92 22.83
C ALA A 154 -7.52 -11.55 21.58
N GLY A 155 -7.62 -12.32 20.49
CA GLY A 155 -6.85 -12.06 19.26
C GLY A 155 -5.37 -12.49 19.32
N LYS A 156 -4.95 -13.23 20.35
CA LYS A 156 -3.57 -13.72 20.51
C LYS A 156 -3.08 -14.45 19.25
N GLY A 157 -1.89 -14.09 18.78
CA GLY A 157 -1.26 -14.68 17.60
C GLY A 157 -1.78 -14.16 16.25
N ARG A 158 -2.59 -13.09 16.27
CA ARG A 158 -3.01 -12.37 15.05
C ARG A 158 -2.21 -11.08 14.90
N VAL A 159 -1.97 -10.68 13.66
CA VAL A 159 -1.35 -9.41 13.29
C VAL A 159 -2.40 -8.60 12.55
N ILE A 160 -2.56 -7.34 12.94
CA ILE A 160 -3.49 -6.39 12.31
C ILE A 160 -2.65 -5.31 11.66
N CYS A 161 -2.88 -5.07 10.37
CA CYS A 161 -2.28 -3.96 9.64
C CYS A 161 -3.25 -2.78 9.68
N SER A 162 -2.78 -1.64 10.17
CA SER A 162 -3.50 -0.36 10.16
C SER A 162 -2.79 0.60 9.21
N PHE A 163 -3.58 1.31 8.39
CA PHE A 163 -3.11 2.34 7.48
C PHE A 163 -3.46 3.72 8.07
N ASP A 164 -2.77 4.09 9.15
CA ASP A 164 -3.01 5.30 9.92
C ASP A 164 -1.73 5.71 10.67
N ASP A 165 -1.71 6.92 11.23
CA ASP A 165 -0.64 7.41 12.09
C ASP A 165 -0.87 6.96 13.53
N ALA A 166 0.00 6.10 14.06
CA ALA A 166 -0.06 5.64 15.44
C ALA A 166 1.20 6.02 16.22
N ASP A 167 1.04 6.42 17.49
CA ASP A 167 2.17 6.57 18.42
C ASP A 167 2.55 5.19 18.99
N GLY A 168 3.51 4.56 18.35
CA GLY A 168 4.03 3.26 18.74
C GLY A 168 4.76 3.23 20.09
N MET A 169 5.16 4.39 20.64
CA MET A 169 5.79 4.49 21.96
C MET A 169 4.77 4.66 23.10
N HIS A 170 3.48 4.78 22.78
CA HIS A 170 2.45 4.91 23.79
C HIS A 170 2.39 3.66 24.70
N PRO A 171 2.37 3.79 26.05
CA PRO A 171 2.44 2.64 26.97
C PRO A 171 1.37 1.56 26.76
N ALA A 172 0.19 1.93 26.24
CA ALA A 172 -0.89 0.98 25.95
C ALA A 172 -0.69 0.19 24.64
N LEU A 173 0.19 0.65 23.74
CA LEU A 173 0.43 0.07 22.43
C LEU A 173 1.80 -0.61 22.32
N TYR A 174 2.81 -0.09 23.01
CA TYR A 174 4.21 -0.48 22.90
C TYR A 174 4.40 -2.00 22.81
N ASP A 175 3.97 -2.75 23.83
CA ASP A 175 4.15 -4.20 23.91
C ASP A 175 3.44 -5.01 22.79
N ASN A 176 2.45 -4.41 22.12
CA ASN A 176 1.65 -5.06 21.08
C ASN A 176 1.94 -4.53 19.66
N TRP A 177 2.77 -3.50 19.52
CA TRP A 177 3.03 -2.87 18.23
C TRP A 177 4.25 -3.48 17.56
N LYS A 178 4.12 -4.17 16.43
CA LYS A 178 5.29 -4.80 15.78
C LYS A 178 6.31 -3.81 15.17
N GLY A 179 6.06 -2.50 15.17
CA GLY A 179 7.04 -1.54 14.64
C GLY A 179 8.25 -1.28 15.57
N HIS A 180 8.17 -1.61 16.86
CA HIS A 180 9.27 -1.38 17.82
C HIS A 180 10.29 -2.52 17.88
N ASP A 181 9.96 -3.71 17.37
CA ASP A 181 10.84 -4.89 17.40
C ASP A 181 11.82 -4.94 16.21
N GLY A 182 11.73 -3.96 15.30
CA GLY A 182 12.58 -3.85 14.10
C GLY A 182 12.23 -4.85 12.98
N ASP A 183 11.18 -5.68 13.14
CA ASP A 183 10.76 -6.61 12.09
C ASP A 183 9.94 -5.89 11.00
N SER A 184 10.65 -5.36 10.01
CA SER A 184 10.07 -4.72 8.82
C SER A 184 9.17 -5.64 7.99
N ALA A 185 9.15 -6.96 8.24
CA ALA A 185 8.20 -7.86 7.61
C ALA A 185 6.74 -7.68 8.12
N ALA A 186 6.55 -6.99 9.25
CA ALA A 186 5.26 -6.75 9.88
C ALA A 186 4.89 -5.28 10.08
N ALA A 187 5.78 -4.35 9.72
CA ALA A 187 5.54 -2.92 9.79
C ALA A 187 6.13 -2.21 8.55
N TRP A 188 5.29 -1.48 7.81
CA TRP A 188 5.76 -0.63 6.71
C TRP A 188 6.46 0.64 7.18
N PHE A 189 6.27 1.01 8.44
CA PHE A 189 7.06 2.01 9.16
C PHE A 189 7.77 1.29 10.31
N SER A 190 9.05 0.96 10.12
CA SER A 190 9.95 0.60 11.21
C SER A 190 10.65 1.87 11.73
N THR A 191 11.12 1.86 12.97
CA THR A 191 12.02 2.91 13.47
C THR A 191 13.45 2.79 12.92
N ASP A 192 13.69 1.88 11.99
CA ASP A 192 14.98 1.73 11.33
C ASP A 192 15.13 2.81 10.24
N PRO A 193 16.28 3.51 10.18
CA PRO A 193 16.54 4.56 9.20
C PRO A 193 16.88 4.04 7.79
N ASP A 194 16.67 2.76 7.49
CA ASP A 194 17.10 2.10 6.24
C ASP A 194 15.93 1.58 5.39
#